data_AF-A0A960SKL9-F1
#
_entry.id   AF-A0A960SKL9-F1
#
_cell.length_a   1.000
_cell.length_b   1.000
_cell.length_c   1.000
_cell.angle_alpha   90.00
_cell.angle_beta   90.00
_cell.angle_gamma   90.00
#
_symmetry.space_group_name_H-M   'P 1'
#
loop_
_entity.id
_entity.type
_entity.pdbx_description
1 polymer ?
#
loop_
_entity_poly.entity_id
_entity_poly.type
_entity_poly.pdbx_seq_one_letter_code
_entity_poly.pdbx_strand_id
1 'polypeptide(L)'
;MKKLRHLVEYVSARILLFFFDHLPFSITSTLAKWAGTLWWWIDFGRRKVAVQNILRSGIETDPGKARKLAKKSIQAFSLVVIESLRSEEILEAEDISEHILVQIPDEVFEVLKDPDQSLILAGGHLGNWEIAAHLLSQYKPVAGI
;
A
#
# COMPACT_ATOMS: atom_id res chain seq x y z
N MET A 1 2.96 27.54 22.92
CA MET A 1 3.44 26.15 23.05
C MET A 1 2.93 25.22 21.95
N LYS A 2 1.61 25.09 21.71
CA LYS A 2 1.05 24.23 20.64
C LYS A 2 1.59 24.56 19.23
N LYS A 3 1.68 25.84 18.86
CA LYS A 3 2.22 26.28 17.57
C LYS A 3 3.69 25.87 17.36
N LEU A 4 4.52 25.99 18.40
CA LEU A 4 5.92 25.59 18.34
C LEU A 4 6.04 24.07 18.19
N ARG A 5 5.22 23.30 18.93
CA ARG A 5 5.16 21.83 18.78
C ARG A 5 4.78 21.42 17.36
N HIS A 6 3.71 22.00 16.79
CA HIS A 6 3.29 21.67 15.42
C HIS A 6 4.35 22.08 14.39
N LEU A 7 5.03 23.21 14.59
CA LEU A 7 6.13 23.63 13.73
C LEU A 7 7.28 22.61 13.79
N VAL A 8 7.65 22.13 14.98
CA VAL A 8 8.68 21.10 15.14
C VAL A 8 8.25 19.80 14.47
N GLU A 9 7.03 19.31 14.74
CA GLU A 9 6.48 18.10 14.11
C GLU A 9 6.51 18.20 12.57
N TYR A 10 6.06 19.33 12.03
CA TYR A 10 6.07 19.59 10.59
C TYR A 10 7.48 19.63 10.01
N VAL A 11 8.39 20.41 10.60
CA VAL A 11 9.78 20.53 10.11
C VAL A 11 10.49 19.19 10.20
N SER A 12 10.32 18.44 11.30
CA SER A 12 10.88 17.09 11.43
C SER A 12 10.34 16.15 10.37
N ALA A 13 9.02 16.15 10.11
CA ALA A 13 8.43 15.34 9.05
C ALA A 13 8.98 15.71 7.67
N ARG A 14 9.10 17.01 7.36
CA ARG A 14 9.66 17.50 6.09
C ARG A 14 11.12 17.10 5.90
N ILE A 15 11.94 17.18 6.95
CA ILE A 15 13.34 16.75 6.91
C ILE A 15 13.42 15.24 6.66
N LEU A 16 12.59 14.44 7.36
CA LEU A 16 12.55 13.00 7.18
C LEU A 16 12.13 12.61 5.76
N LEU A 17 11.08 13.24 5.23
CA LEU A 17 10.62 13.05 3.85
C LEU A 17 11.71 13.43 2.85
N PHE A 18 12.37 14.58 3.03
CA PHE A 18 13.47 14.99 2.17
C PHE A 18 14.56 13.92 2.05
N PHE A 19 15.03 13.35 3.17
CA PHE A 19 16.03 12.28 3.11
C PHE A 19 15.47 11.00 2.49
N PHE A 20 14.22 10.68 2.78
CA PHE A 20 13.54 9.51 2.24
C PHE A 20 13.40 9.56 0.71
N ASP A 21 13.07 10.73 0.15
CA ASP A 21 12.90 10.95 -1.29
C ASP A 21 14.22 10.77 -2.06
N HIS A 22 15.37 11.00 -1.42
CA HIS A 22 16.69 10.85 -2.04
C HIS A 22 17.27 9.44 -1.90
N LEU A 23 16.63 8.53 -1.16
CA LEU A 23 17.09 7.16 -1.04
C LEU A 23 16.63 6.32 -2.24
N PRO A 24 17.47 5.41 -2.78
CA PRO A 24 17.03 4.44 -3.78
C PRO A 24 15.85 3.60 -3.29
N PHE A 25 14.90 3.32 -4.19
CA PHE A 25 13.68 2.54 -3.88
C PHE A 25 13.97 1.16 -3.27
N SER A 26 15.07 0.52 -3.70
CA SER A 26 15.52 -0.77 -3.13
C SER A 26 15.90 -0.66 -1.66
N ILE A 27 16.49 0.45 -1.24
CA ILE A 27 16.88 0.70 0.15
C ILE A 27 15.64 0.98 1.00
N THR A 28 14.76 1.88 0.56
CA THR A 28 13.51 2.19 1.28
C THR A 28 12.63 0.95 1.44
N SER A 29 12.49 0.14 0.38
CA SER A 29 11.78 -1.14 0.41
C SER A 29 12.39 -2.13 1.41
N THR A 30 13.72 -2.19 1.47
CA THR A 30 14.42 -3.05 2.44
C THR A 30 14.17 -2.57 3.87
N LEU A 31 14.29 -1.26 4.12
CA LEU A 31 14.00 -0.65 5.41
C LEU A 31 12.55 -0.90 5.84
N ALA A 32 11.57 -0.83 4.93
CA ALA A 32 10.18 -1.16 5.23
C ALA A 32 9.99 -2.62 5.64
N LYS A 33 10.60 -3.57 4.93
CA LYS A 33 10.56 -5.00 5.32
C LYS A 33 11.21 -5.23 6.69
N TRP A 34 12.27 -4.50 7.01
CA TRP A 34 12.89 -4.51 8.33
C TRP A 34 11.97 -3.92 9.40
N ALA A 35 11.33 -2.79 9.13
CA ALA A 35 10.36 -2.17 10.03
C ALA A 35 9.17 -3.10 10.30
N GLY A 36 8.61 -3.74 9.27
CA GLY A 36 7.55 -4.75 9.44
C GLY A 36 8.03 -5.99 10.21
N THR A 37 9.30 -6.38 10.05
CA THR A 37 9.90 -7.45 10.85
C THR A 37 10.05 -7.05 12.30
N LEU A 38 10.45 -5.81 12.59
CA LEU A 38 10.53 -5.29 13.94
C LEU A 38 9.13 -5.21 14.57
N TRP A 39 8.15 -4.69 13.83
CA TRP A 39 6.74 -4.64 14.24
C TRP A 39 6.21 -6.02 14.62
N TRP A 40 6.53 -7.04 13.83
CA TRP A 40 6.17 -8.43 14.11
C TRP A 40 6.66 -8.94 15.46
N TRP A 41 7.82 -8.47 15.92
CA TRP A 41 8.40 -8.86 17.22
C TRP A 41 7.88 -8.02 18.39
N ILE A 42 7.43 -6.79 18.13
CA ILE A 42 6.90 -5.88 19.16
C ILE A 42 5.41 -6.16 19.41
N ASP A 43 4.60 -6.26 18.36
CA ASP A 43 3.14 -6.37 18.49
C ASP A 43 2.65 -7.84 18.43
N PHE A 44 2.73 -8.50 19.58
CA PHE A 44 2.25 -9.88 19.74
C PHE A 44 0.73 -10.03 19.47
N GLY A 45 -0.04 -8.96 19.70
CA GLY A 45 -1.49 -8.95 19.51
C GLY A 45 -1.84 -9.05 18.02
N ARG A 46 -1.31 -8.11 17.22
CA ARG A 46 -1.49 -8.13 15.76
C ARG A 46 -0.90 -9.37 15.12
N ARG A 47 0.22 -9.86 15.63
CA ARG A 47 0.80 -11.15 15.23
C ARG A 47 -0.20 -12.29 15.36
N LYS A 48 -0.86 -12.43 16.52
CA LYS A 48 -1.83 -13.50 16.78
C LYS A 48 -3.02 -13.40 15.85
N VAL A 49 -3.57 -12.19 15.67
CA VAL A 49 -4.69 -11.93 14.77
C VAL A 49 -4.33 -12.32 13.33
N ALA A 50 -3.17 -11.90 12.83
CA ALA A 50 -2.73 -12.21 11.47
C ALA A 50 -2.62 -13.73 11.22
N VAL A 51 -2.04 -14.48 12.17
CA VAL A 51 -1.96 -15.95 12.07
C VAL A 51 -3.34 -16.60 12.08
N GLN A 52 -4.23 -16.14 12.96
CA GLN A 52 -5.59 -16.68 13.06
C GLN A 52 -6.40 -16.39 11.79
N ASN A 53 -6.25 -15.21 11.19
CA ASN A 53 -6.93 -14.87 9.95
C ASN A 53 -6.51 -15.81 8.80
N ILE A 54 -5.23 -16.14 8.69
CA ILE A 54 -4.74 -17.08 7.67
C ILE A 54 -5.27 -18.50 7.90
N LEU A 55 -5.26 -18.98 9.15
CA LEU A 55 -5.80 -20.30 9.46
C LEU A 55 -7.31 -20.37 9.20
N ARG A 56 -8.04 -19.30 9.52
CA ARG A 56 -9.50 -19.21 9.32
C ARG A 56 -9.89 -19.05 7.86
N SER A 57 -9.05 -18.42 7.03
CA SER A 57 -9.33 -18.30 5.59
C SER A 57 -9.15 -19.63 4.85
N GLY A 58 -8.48 -20.61 5.45
CA GLY A 58 -8.22 -21.92 4.83
C GLY A 58 -7.13 -21.91 3.75
N ILE A 59 -6.48 -20.76 3.50
CA ILE A 59 -5.38 -20.65 2.53
C ILE A 59 -4.15 -21.45 2.98
N GLU A 60 -3.97 -21.56 4.30
CA GLU A 60 -2.94 -22.41 4.91
C GLU A 60 -3.48 -22.98 6.21
N THR A 61 -3.24 -24.28 6.43
CA THR A 61 -3.76 -25.02 7.59
C THR A 61 -2.66 -25.38 8.59
N ASP A 62 -1.39 -25.41 8.16
CA ASP A 62 -0.26 -25.64 9.05
C ASP A 62 0.05 -24.38 9.88
N PRO A 63 0.03 -24.44 11.22
CA PRO A 63 0.31 -23.27 12.07
C PRO A 63 1.68 -22.64 11.86
N GLY A 64 2.70 -23.46 11.52
CA GLY A 64 4.06 -23.00 11.26
C GLY A 64 4.16 -22.19 9.98
N LYS A 65 3.59 -22.70 8.88
CA LYS A 65 3.49 -22.01 7.60
C LYS A 65 2.59 -20.79 7.67
N ALA A 66 1.45 -20.88 8.36
CA ALA A 66 0.55 -19.74 8.59
C ALA A 66 1.27 -18.60 9.33
N ARG A 67 2.11 -18.93 10.32
CA ARG A 67 2.97 -17.95 11.00
C ARG A 67 3.98 -17.29 10.07
N LYS A 68 4.62 -18.06 9.19
CA LYS A 68 5.56 -17.51 8.19
C LYS A 68 4.83 -16.59 7.20
N LEU A 69 3.64 -16.99 6.74
CA LEU A 69 2.82 -16.21 5.82
C LEU A 69 2.28 -14.93 6.48
N ALA A 70 1.86 -14.98 7.73
CA ALA A 70 1.44 -13.81 8.51
C ALA A 70 2.57 -12.78 8.63
N LYS A 71 3.80 -13.24 8.90
CA LYS A 71 4.96 -12.35 8.95
C LYS A 71 5.22 -11.68 7.61
N LYS A 72 5.16 -12.43 6.51
CA LYS A 72 5.30 -11.89 5.15
C LYS A 72 4.19 -10.88 4.84
N SER A 73 2.96 -11.13 5.27
CA SER A 73 1.83 -10.20 5.11
C SER A 73 2.06 -8.88 5.85
N ILE A 74 2.60 -8.91 7.08
CA ILE A 74 2.96 -7.68 7.82
C ILE A 74 4.11 -6.93 7.13
N GLN A 75 5.12 -7.64 6.61
CA GLN A 75 6.18 -7.02 5.81
C GLN A 75 5.63 -6.37 4.53
N ALA A 76 4.69 -7.04 3.85
CA ALA A 76 4.03 -6.50 2.67
C ALA A 76 3.19 -5.26 3.00
N PHE A 77 2.48 -5.26 4.14
CA PHE A 77 1.76 -4.08 4.61
C PHE A 77 2.70 -2.89 4.89
N SER A 78 3.91 -3.13 5.41
CA SER A 78 4.91 -2.07 5.56
C SER A 78 5.43 -1.55 4.22
N LEU A 79 5.42 -2.36 3.16
CA LEU A 79 5.78 -1.91 1.81
C LEU A 79 4.69 -1.00 1.21
N VAL A 80 3.41 -1.28 1.46
CA VAL A 80 2.30 -0.44 0.99
C VAL A 80 2.55 1.03 1.36
N VAL A 81 2.96 1.32 2.59
CA VAL A 81 3.27 2.70 3.02
C VAL A 81 4.37 3.35 2.16
N ILE A 82 5.45 2.64 1.89
CA ILE A 82 6.59 3.17 1.12
C ILE A 82 6.21 3.35 -0.35
N GLU A 83 5.52 2.37 -0.92
CA GLU A 83 5.02 2.41 -2.29
C GLU A 83 4.00 3.54 -2.48
N SER A 84 3.12 3.79 -1.51
CA SER A 84 2.15 4.90 -1.56
C SER A 84 2.82 6.26 -1.41
N LEU A 85 3.83 6.41 -0.53
CA LEU A 85 4.57 7.67 -0.40
C LEU A 85 5.40 8.00 -1.65
N ARG A 86 5.76 6.99 -2.45
CA ARG A 86 6.56 7.13 -3.67
C ARG A 86 5.75 6.83 -4.94
N SER A 87 4.43 6.85 -4.85
CA SER A 87 3.58 6.48 -5.98
C SER A 87 3.70 7.45 -7.14
N GLU A 88 4.09 8.71 -6.89
CA GLU A 88 4.34 9.72 -7.94
C GLU A 88 5.35 9.23 -8.98
N GLU A 89 6.45 8.57 -8.56
CA GLU A 89 7.47 8.02 -9.48
C GLU A 89 6.90 7.01 -10.47
N ILE A 90 5.80 6.33 -10.11
CA ILE A 90 5.14 5.31 -10.93
C ILE A 90 4.00 5.94 -11.74
N LEU A 91 3.18 6.77 -11.09
CA LEU A 91 1.94 7.31 -11.65
C LEU A 91 2.17 8.49 -12.60
N GLU A 92 3.29 9.21 -12.46
CA GLU A 92 3.69 10.34 -13.31
C GLU A 92 4.74 9.96 -14.36
N ALA A 93 5.07 8.67 -14.48
CA ALA A 93 5.95 8.18 -15.54
C ALA A 93 5.35 8.52 -16.92
N GLU A 94 6.22 8.85 -17.89
CA GLU A 94 5.80 9.19 -19.26
C GLU A 94 4.95 8.07 -19.90
N ASP A 95 5.33 6.82 -19.62
CA ASP A 95 4.54 5.64 -19.94
C ASP A 95 4.34 4.77 -18.69
N ILE A 96 3.18 4.94 -18.05
CA ILE A 96 2.76 4.16 -16.87
C ILE A 96 2.71 2.65 -17.13
N SER A 97 2.57 2.21 -18.40
CA SER A 97 2.50 0.80 -18.76
C SER A 97 3.84 0.07 -18.61
N GLU A 98 4.95 0.81 -18.55
CA GLU A 98 6.27 0.26 -18.21
C GLU A 98 6.33 -0.26 -16.76
N HIS A 99 5.45 0.27 -15.89
CA HIS A 99 5.43 -0.05 -14.47
C HIS A 99 4.18 -0.80 -14.02
N ILE A 100 3.05 -0.62 -14.71
CA ILE A 100 1.75 -1.18 -14.33
C ILE A 100 1.12 -1.92 -15.50
N LEU A 101 0.84 -3.22 -15.28
CA LEU A 101 -0.02 -4.00 -16.16
C LEU A 101 -1.46 -3.96 -15.64
N VAL A 102 -2.36 -3.32 -16.40
CA VAL A 102 -3.79 -3.28 -16.09
C VAL A 102 -4.49 -4.48 -16.73
N GLN A 103 -5.14 -5.29 -15.90
CA GLN A 103 -5.92 -6.45 -16.33
C GLN A 103 -7.39 -6.24 -15.96
N ILE A 104 -8.11 -5.51 -16.81
CA ILE A 104 -9.56 -5.27 -16.68
C ILE A 104 -10.22 -5.80 -17.96
N PRO A 105 -11.31 -6.59 -17.87
CA PRO A 105 -12.04 -7.01 -19.06
C PRO A 105 -12.51 -5.80 -19.88
N ASP A 106 -12.41 -5.87 -21.21
CA ASP A 106 -12.72 -4.74 -22.11
C ASP A 106 -14.11 -4.14 -21.83
N GLU A 107 -15.12 -4.99 -21.64
CA GLU A 107 -16.49 -4.57 -21.30
C GLU A 107 -16.57 -3.74 -20.02
N VAL A 108 -15.75 -4.04 -19.01
CA VAL A 108 -15.69 -3.28 -17.75
C VAL A 108 -14.91 -1.99 -17.95
N PHE A 109 -13.87 -2.02 -18.77
CA PHE A 109 -13.04 -0.86 -19.05
C PHE A 109 -13.78 0.21 -19.86
N GLU A 110 -14.65 -0.21 -20.79
CA GLU A 110 -15.55 0.70 -21.51
C GLU A 110 -16.52 1.39 -20.53
N VAL A 111 -17.11 0.64 -19.59
CA VAL A 111 -17.96 1.22 -18.54
C VAL A 111 -17.17 2.18 -17.63
N LEU A 112 -15.89 1.88 -17.34
CA LEU A 112 -15.02 2.77 -16.57
C LEU A 112 -14.76 4.10 -17.26
N LYS A 113 -14.74 4.12 -18.60
CA LYS A 113 -14.51 5.34 -19.39
C LYS A 113 -15.78 6.12 -19.72
N ASP A 114 -16.93 5.47 -19.69
CA ASP A 114 -18.22 6.11 -20.01
C ASP A 114 -18.57 7.17 -18.93
N PRO A 115 -18.59 8.47 -19.26
CA PRO A 115 -18.86 9.54 -18.29
C PRO A 115 -20.29 9.51 -17.72
N ASP A 116 -21.25 8.93 -18.44
CA ASP A 116 -22.67 8.90 -18.05
C ASP A 116 -23.01 7.70 -17.16
N GLN A 117 -22.11 6.73 -17.09
CA GLN A 117 -22.28 5.53 -16.28
C GLN A 117 -21.54 5.63 -14.94
N SER A 118 -22.28 5.46 -13.84
CA SER A 118 -21.72 5.36 -12.49
C SER A 118 -21.27 3.93 -12.17
N LEU A 119 -20.23 3.82 -11.34
CA LEU A 119 -19.60 2.55 -10.97
C LEU A 119 -19.35 2.47 -9.47
N ILE A 120 -19.50 1.27 -8.91
CA ILE A 120 -19.02 0.92 -7.58
C ILE A 120 -17.92 -0.11 -7.74
N LEU A 121 -16.71 0.25 -7.32
CA LEU A 121 -15.56 -0.66 -7.27
C LEU A 121 -15.43 -1.18 -5.84
N ALA A 122 -15.56 -2.49 -5.66
CA ALA A 122 -15.42 -3.15 -4.37
C ALA A 122 -14.16 -4.01 -4.36
N GLY A 123 -13.25 -3.73 -3.44
CA GLY A 123 -11.99 -4.45 -3.28
C GLY A 123 -11.68 -4.74 -1.80
N GLY A 124 -10.76 -5.67 -1.58
CA GLY A 124 -10.17 -5.87 -0.25
C GLY A 124 -8.94 -4.98 -0.04
N HIS A 125 -8.46 -4.88 1.20
CA HIS A 125 -7.16 -4.28 1.51
C HIS A 125 -6.02 -5.22 1.08
N LEU A 126 -5.86 -5.37 -0.23
CA LEU A 126 -4.94 -6.31 -0.88
C LEU A 126 -3.99 -5.54 -1.79
N GLY A 127 -2.71 -5.94 -1.80
CA GLY A 127 -1.69 -5.22 -2.55
C GLY A 127 -1.59 -3.76 -2.09
N ASN A 128 -1.32 -2.87 -3.03
CA ASN A 128 -1.35 -1.43 -2.80
C ASN A 128 -2.62 -0.82 -3.42
N TRP A 129 -3.65 -0.65 -2.60
CA TRP A 129 -4.93 -0.08 -3.04
C TRP A 129 -4.84 1.44 -3.30
N GLU A 130 -3.88 2.15 -2.69
CA GLU A 130 -3.68 3.59 -2.95
C GLU A 130 -3.24 3.81 -4.40
N ILE A 131 -2.24 3.05 -4.87
CA ILE A 131 -1.79 3.10 -6.28
C ILE A 131 -2.95 2.74 -7.22
N ALA A 132 -3.71 1.70 -6.91
CA ALA A 132 -4.85 1.28 -7.73
C ALA A 132 -5.93 2.38 -7.79
N ALA A 133 -6.29 2.99 -6.66
CA ALA A 133 -7.28 4.07 -6.61
C ALA A 133 -6.82 5.31 -7.39
N HIS A 134 -5.55 5.70 -7.25
CA HIS A 134 -4.97 6.80 -8.01
C HIS A 134 -4.96 6.52 -9.52
N LEU A 135 -4.57 5.32 -9.95
CA LEU A 135 -4.62 4.92 -11.35
C LEU A 135 -6.05 5.01 -11.92
N LEU A 136 -7.02 4.49 -11.19
CA LEU A 136 -8.43 4.54 -11.61
C LEU A 136 -8.96 5.97 -11.69
N SER A 137 -8.47 6.87 -10.82
CA SER A 137 -8.84 8.29 -10.84
C SER A 137 -8.47 9.02 -12.13
N GLN A 138 -7.50 8.48 -12.90
CA GLN A 138 -7.14 9.03 -14.22
C GLN A 138 -8.22 8.79 -15.28
N TYR A 139 -9.09 7.78 -15.09
CA TYR A 139 -10.16 7.43 -16.03
C TYR A 139 -11.52 8.01 -15.64
N LYS A 140 -11.82 8.08 -14.33
CA LYS A 140 -13.11 8.57 -13.80
C LYS A 140 -12.91 9.24 -12.44
N PRO A 141 -13.59 10.34 -12.13
CA PRO A 141 -13.57 10.91 -10.79
C PRO A 141 -14.00 9.89 -9.73
N VAL A 142 -13.17 9.71 -8.70
CA VAL A 142 -13.41 8.76 -7.60
C VAL A 142 -13.83 9.53 -6.36
N ALA A 143 -14.86 9.05 -5.66
CA ALA A 143 -15.29 9.57 -4.37
C ALA A 143 -15.32 8.43 -3.33
N GLY A 144 -14.53 8.57 -2.27
CA GLY A 144 -14.38 7.57 -1.22
C GLY A 144 -13.16 6.67 -1.42
N ILE A 145 -12.20 6.82 -0.51
CA ILE A 145 -11.12 5.87 -0.22
C ILE A 145 -11.24 5.57 1.28
#